data_AF-A0A8H4AHR5-F1
#
_entry.id   AF-A0A8H4AHR5-F1
#
_cell.length_a   1.000
_cell.length_b   1.000
_cell.length_c   1.000
_cell.angle_alpha   90.00
_cell.angle_beta   90.00
_cell.angle_gamma   90.00
#
_symmetry.space_group_name_H-M   'P 1'
#
loop_
_entity.id
_entity.type
_entity.pdbx_description
1 polymer ?
#
loop_
_entity_poly.entity_id
_entity_poly.type
_entity_poly.pdbx_seq_one_letter_code
_entity_poly.pdbx_strand_id
1 'polypeptide(L)'
;MGSVDGICNIGFCYERGIGVEKDEDKAFIYYQKSANMGNVDGTYNVGYCYRNGIGIEKDEYKAFIYYQKSAEMGDANGTHMVGYCYHHGVGIENDEEKALIHYKKSVNMNHH
;
A
#
# COMPACT_ATOMS: atom_id res chain seq x y z
N MET A 1 18.66 -0.43 15.78
CA MET A 1 17.60 -0.13 14.80
C MET A 1 17.74 -1.13 13.66
N GLY A 2 17.03 -2.26 13.71
CA GLY A 2 16.88 -3.07 12.50
C GLY A 2 16.16 -2.21 11.47
N SER A 3 16.68 -2.08 10.25
CA SER A 3 16.12 -1.12 9.30
C SER A 3 14.67 -1.49 9.04
N VAL A 4 13.79 -0.52 9.22
CA VAL A 4 12.35 -0.70 9.02
C VAL A 4 12.10 -1.22 7.58
N ASP A 5 12.93 -0.77 6.63
CA ASP A 5 12.94 -1.22 5.24
C ASP A 5 13.30 -2.71 5.09
N GLY A 6 14.17 -3.24 5.96
CA GLY A 6 14.52 -4.66 5.97
C GLY A 6 13.33 -5.57 6.28
N ILE A 7 12.39 -5.12 7.12
CA ILE A 7 11.18 -5.88 7.45
C ILE A 7 10.22 -5.89 6.26
N CYS A 8 10.07 -4.76 5.57
CA CYS A 8 9.29 -4.68 4.33
C CYS A 8 9.84 -5.64 3.26
N ASN A 9 11.17 -5.63 3.07
CA ASN A 9 11.85 -6.49 2.10
C ASN A 9 11.70 -7.98 2.42
N ILE A 10 11.65 -8.37 3.70
CA ILE A 10 11.35 -9.76 4.08
C ILE A 10 9.94 -10.14 3.62
N GLY A 11 8.95 -9.25 3.81
CA GLY A 11 7.60 -9.46 3.28
C GLY A 11 7.59 -9.69 1.77
N PHE A 12 8.35 -8.87 1.04
CA PHE A 12 8.51 -9.02 -0.41
C PHE A 12 9.19 -10.33 -0.82
N CYS A 13 10.20 -10.78 -0.08
CA CYS A 13 10.83 -12.08 -0.32
C CYS A 13 9.82 -13.24 -0.15
N TYR A 14 8.96 -13.19 0.86
CA TYR A 14 7.90 -14.19 1.03
C TYR A 14 6.81 -14.10 -0.05
N GLU A 15 6.42 -12.89 -0.47
CA GLU A 15 5.45 -12.70 -1.57
C GLU A 15 5.98 -13.29 -2.89
N ARG A 16 7.29 -13.13 -3.16
CA ARG A 16 7.93 -13.51 -4.43
C ARG A 16 8.65 -14.85 -4.40
N GLY A 17 8.83 -15.46 -3.22
CA GLY A 17 9.63 -16.67 -3.05
C GLY A 17 11.14 -16.46 -3.29
N ILE A 18 11.68 -15.29 -2.93
CA ILE A 18 13.10 -14.96 -3.15
C ILE A 18 13.91 -15.46 -1.95
N GLY A 19 14.67 -16.55 -2.15
CA GLY A 19 15.50 -17.16 -1.10
C GLY A 19 14.73 -17.86 0.03
N VAL A 20 13.39 -17.87 -0.05
CA VAL A 20 12.44 -18.55 0.84
C VAL A 20 11.32 -19.15 0.00
N GLU A 21 10.60 -20.13 0.54
CA GLU A 21 9.36 -20.60 -0.08
C GLU A 21 8.31 -19.47 -0.09
N LYS A 22 7.59 -19.35 -1.21
CA LYS A 22 6.54 -18.35 -1.36
C LYS A 22 5.45 -18.60 -0.31
N ASP A 23 5.11 -17.58 0.47
CA ASP A 23 4.14 -17.64 1.56
C ASP A 23 3.46 -16.28 1.71
N GLU A 24 2.24 -16.17 1.18
CA GLU A 24 1.51 -14.90 1.14
C GLU A 24 1.04 -14.46 2.54
N ASP A 25 0.68 -15.41 3.42
CA ASP A 25 0.29 -15.12 4.81
C ASP A 25 1.46 -14.51 5.58
N LYS A 26 2.66 -15.08 5.44
CA LYS A 26 3.88 -14.47 6.02
C LYS A 26 4.17 -13.12 5.40
N ALA A 27 4.04 -12.96 4.08
CA ALA A 27 4.26 -11.68 3.42
C ALA A 27 3.39 -10.58 4.05
N PHE A 28 2.08 -10.83 4.20
CA PHE A 28 1.15 -9.92 4.85
C PHE A 28 1.57 -9.57 6.29
N ILE A 29 1.96 -10.57 7.09
CA ILE A 29 2.41 -10.35 8.48
C ILE A 29 3.64 -9.42 8.53
N TYR A 30 4.61 -9.60 7.64
CA TYR A 30 5.81 -8.75 7.60
C TYR A 30 5.50 -7.33 7.11
N TYR A 31 4.64 -7.18 6.10
CA TYR A 31 4.18 -5.85 5.67
C TYR A 31 3.42 -5.13 6.80
N GLN A 32 2.55 -5.82 7.53
CA GLN A 32 1.83 -5.24 8.66
C GLN A 32 2.77 -4.83 9.80
N LYS A 33 3.80 -5.63 10.10
CA LYS A 33 4.86 -5.25 11.06
C LYS A 33 5.62 -4.01 10.60
N SER A 34 5.98 -3.94 9.32
CA SER A 34 6.65 -2.78 8.72
C SER A 34 5.78 -1.51 8.82
N ALA A 35 4.50 -1.61 8.45
CA ALA A 35 3.53 -0.52 8.58
C ALA A 35 3.39 -0.03 10.03
N ASN A 36 3.31 -0.95 11.00
CA ASN A 36 3.20 -0.61 12.42
C ASN A 36 4.45 0.09 12.97
N MET A 37 5.59 -0.05 12.31
CA MET A 37 6.84 0.65 12.63
C MET A 37 6.98 1.98 11.89
N GLY A 38 5.94 2.44 11.20
CA GLY A 38 5.93 3.71 10.48
C GLY A 38 6.62 3.66 9.11
N ASN A 39 6.73 2.47 8.50
CA ASN A 39 7.25 2.36 7.14
C ASN A 39 6.21 2.76 6.11
N VAL A 40 6.59 3.63 5.18
CA VAL A 40 5.73 4.06 4.07
C VAL A 40 5.43 2.89 3.13
N ASP A 41 6.46 2.18 2.67
CA ASP A 41 6.31 1.05 1.74
C ASP A 41 5.53 -0.10 2.37
N GLY A 42 5.78 -0.39 3.65
CA GLY A 42 5.02 -1.36 4.42
C GLY A 42 3.54 -1.01 4.48
N THR A 43 3.22 0.26 4.74
CA THR A 43 1.83 0.75 4.78
C THR A 43 1.16 0.63 3.40
N TYR A 44 1.86 1.00 2.33
CA TYR A 44 1.40 0.80 0.96
C TYR A 44 1.14 -0.67 0.63
N ASN A 45 2.08 -1.55 0.97
CA ASN A 45 2.00 -2.98 0.69
C ASN A 45 0.87 -3.67 1.45
N VAL A 46 0.54 -3.24 2.68
CA VAL A 46 -0.68 -3.72 3.36
C VAL A 46 -1.94 -3.34 2.58
N GLY A 47 -2.03 -2.11 2.07
CA GLY A 47 -3.13 -1.70 1.18
C GLY A 47 -3.21 -2.55 -0.08
N TYR A 48 -2.05 -2.85 -0.67
CA TYR A 48 -1.95 -3.76 -1.83
C TYR A 48 -2.40 -5.19 -1.50
N CYS A 49 -2.05 -5.73 -0.32
CA CYS A 49 -2.52 -7.03 0.12
C CYS A 49 -4.04 -7.08 0.24
N TYR A 50 -4.67 -6.10 0.90
CA TYR A 50 -6.13 -6.03 1.01
C TYR A 50 -6.82 -5.89 -0.35
N ARG A 51 -6.22 -5.15 -1.30
CA ARG A 51 -6.81 -4.98 -2.64
C ARG A 51 -6.81 -6.28 -3.45
N ASN A 52 -5.73 -7.07 -3.35
CA ASN A 52 -5.52 -8.24 -4.20
C ASN A 52 -5.78 -9.57 -3.49
N GLY A 53 -6.03 -9.56 -2.18
CA GLY A 53 -6.24 -10.77 -1.38
C GLY A 53 -4.95 -11.57 -1.13
N ILE A 54 -3.81 -10.89 -0.92
CA ILE A 54 -2.50 -11.54 -0.71
C ILE A 54 -2.30 -11.79 0.78
N GLY A 55 -2.38 -13.05 1.20
CA GLY A 55 -2.20 -13.47 2.60
C GLY A 55 -3.28 -12.99 3.56
N ILE A 56 -4.38 -12.43 3.03
CA ILE A 56 -5.51 -11.89 3.75
C ILE A 56 -6.73 -11.88 2.82
N GLU A 57 -7.93 -11.92 3.38
CA GLU A 57 -9.15 -11.75 2.58
C GLU A 57 -9.18 -10.37 1.91
N LYS A 58 -9.63 -10.34 0.65
CA LYS A 58 -9.76 -9.10 -0.12
C LYS A 58 -10.76 -8.17 0.56
N ASP A 59 -10.35 -6.93 0.81
CA ASP A 59 -11.16 -5.89 1.43
C ASP A 59 -10.79 -4.53 0.82
N GLU A 60 -11.57 -4.08 -0.16
CA GLU A 60 -11.27 -2.85 -0.90
C GLU A 60 -11.38 -1.60 -0.02
N TYR A 61 -12.28 -1.59 0.97
CA TYR A 61 -12.41 -0.48 1.91
C TYR A 61 -11.16 -0.35 2.78
N LYS A 62 -10.66 -1.47 3.34
CA LYS A 62 -9.37 -1.45 4.06
C LYS A 62 -8.22 -1.08 3.14
N ALA A 63 -8.19 -1.56 1.90
CA ALA A 63 -7.17 -1.16 0.93
C ALA A 63 -7.12 0.37 0.76
N PHE A 64 -8.28 1.00 0.55
CA PHE A 64 -8.41 2.45 0.47
C PHE A 64 -7.86 3.17 1.72
N ILE A 65 -8.22 2.71 2.92
CA ILE A 65 -7.73 3.30 4.17
C ILE A 65 -6.21 3.23 4.28
N TYR A 66 -5.58 2.11 3.89
CA TYR A 66 -4.12 1.99 3.95
C TYR A 66 -3.42 2.82 2.87
N TYR A 67 -4.00 2.95 1.66
CA TYR A 67 -3.48 3.87 0.66
C TYR A 67 -3.57 5.34 1.11
N GLN A 68 -4.66 5.72 1.78
CA GLN A 68 -4.79 7.06 2.37
C GLN A 68 -3.72 7.32 3.44
N LYS A 69 -3.47 6.36 4.34
CA LYS A 69 -2.39 6.46 5.33
C LYS A 69 -1.02 6.63 4.67
N SER A 70 -0.72 5.82 3.65
CA SER A 70 0.54 5.94 2.91
C SER A 70 0.66 7.31 2.21
N ALA A 71 -0.42 7.83 1.62
CA ALA A 71 -0.47 9.18 1.04
C ALA A 71 -0.23 10.30 2.09
N GLU A 72 -0.79 10.16 3.30
CA GLU A 72 -0.58 11.08 4.42
C GLU A 72 0.87 11.08 4.92
N MET A 73 1.57 9.95 4.79
CA MET A 73 2.99 9.82 5.10
C MET A 73 3.92 10.37 4.00
N GLY A 74 3.37 10.94 2.92
CA GLY A 74 4.14 11.54 1.84
C GLY A 74 4.46 10.60 0.67
N ASP A 75 3.81 9.43 0.58
CA ASP A 75 4.01 8.52 -0.55
C ASP A 75 3.30 9.00 -1.82
N ALA A 76 4.05 9.17 -2.90
CA ALA A 76 3.49 9.45 -4.20
C ALA A 76 2.68 8.26 -4.74
N ASN A 77 3.09 7.03 -4.46
CA ASN A 77 2.37 5.82 -4.90
C ASN A 77 1.06 5.64 -4.12
N GLY A 78 1.09 5.82 -2.80
CA GLY A 78 -0.12 5.90 -1.98
C GLY A 78 -1.09 6.96 -2.48
N THR A 79 -0.60 8.17 -2.74
CA THR A 79 -1.42 9.28 -3.26
C THR A 79 -2.04 8.95 -4.61
N HIS A 80 -1.26 8.34 -5.52
CA HIS A 80 -1.77 7.86 -6.81
C HIS A 80 -2.87 6.80 -6.62
N MET A 81 -2.66 5.84 -5.71
CA MET A 81 -3.63 4.79 -5.43
C MET A 81 -4.93 5.31 -4.80
N VAL A 82 -4.88 6.36 -3.99
CA VAL A 82 -6.09 7.05 -3.51
C VAL A 82 -6.86 7.65 -4.68
N GLY A 83 -6.17 8.28 -5.63
CA GLY A 83 -6.79 8.77 -6.87
C GLY A 83 -7.44 7.64 -7.68
N TYR A 84 -6.76 6.50 -7.79
CA TYR A 84 -7.29 5.29 -8.42
C TYR A 84 -8.54 4.76 -7.73
N CYS A 85 -8.57 4.75 -6.39
CA CYS A 85 -9.75 4.34 -5.64
C CYS A 85 -10.97 5.22 -5.93
N TYR A 86 -10.79 6.55 -5.94
CA TYR A 86 -11.87 7.47 -6.33
C TYR A 86 -12.25 7.34 -7.80
N HIS A 87 -11.31 7.06 -8.71
CA HIS A 87 -11.64 6.93 -10.13
C HIS A 87 -12.40 5.64 -10.47
N HIS A 88 -12.11 4.55 -9.77
CA HIS A 88 -12.71 3.24 -10.06
C HIS A 88 -13.74 2.77 -9.02
N GLY A 89 -13.99 3.56 -7.98
CA GLY A 89 -14.90 3.18 -6.91
C GLY A 89 -14.38 2.00 -6.06
N VAL A 90 -13.07 1.89 -5.88
CA VAL A 90 -12.45 0.78 -5.14
C VAL A 90 -12.45 1.10 -3.65
N GLY A 91 -13.35 0.46 -2.91
CA GLY A 91 -13.49 0.64 -1.46
C GLY A 91 -14.12 1.97 -1.04
N ILE A 92 -14.41 2.87 -1.98
CA ILE A 92 -15.08 4.14 -1.74
C ILE A 92 -15.93 4.49 -2.97
N GLU A 93 -16.92 5.36 -2.80
CA GLU A 93 -17.71 5.86 -3.92
C GLU A 93 -16.82 6.57 -4.94
N ASN A 94 -17.17 6.40 -6.22
CA ASN A 94 -16.49 7.07 -7.32
C ASN A 94 -16.61 8.60 -7.20
N ASP A 95 -15.52 9.31 -7.42
CA ASP A 95 -15.45 10.77 -7.40
C ASP A 95 -14.34 11.26 -8.33
N GLU A 96 -14.70 11.66 -9.54
CA GLU A 96 -13.74 12.07 -10.58
C GLU A 96 -12.95 13.33 -10.17
N GLU A 97 -13.56 14.26 -9.42
CA GLU A 97 -12.90 15.48 -8.98
C GLU A 97 -11.82 15.15 -7.95
N LYS A 98 -12.14 14.34 -6.94
CA LYS A 98 -11.16 13.87 -5.96
C LYS A 98 -10.08 13.01 -6.61
N ALA A 99 -10.42 12.19 -7.59
CA ALA A 99 -9.44 11.41 -8.33
C ALA A 99 -8.40 12.33 -9.01
N LEU A 100 -8.86 13.34 -9.76
CA LEU A 100 -7.99 14.28 -10.46
C LEU A 100 -7.10 15.07 -9.48
N ILE A 101 -7.63 15.49 -8.34
CA ILE A 101 -6.86 16.18 -7.29
C ILE A 101 -5.70 15.30 -6.81
N HIS A 102 -5.97 14.03 -6.48
CA HIS A 102 -4.94 13.12 -5.99
C HIS A 102 -3.92 12.76 -7.06
N TYR A 103 -4.33 12.57 -8.32
CA TYR A 103 -3.39 12.34 -9.42
C TYR A 103 -2.45 13.53 -9.62
N LYS A 104 -2.95 14.76 -9.67
CA LYS A 104 -2.11 15.97 -9.75
C LYS A 104 -1.14 16.07 -8.57
N LYS A 105 -1.63 15.79 -7.36
CA LYS A 105 -0.79 15.77 -6.15
C LYS A 105 0.34 14.74 -6.26
N SER A 106 0.05 13.52 -6.71
CA SER A 106 1.05 12.45 -6.86
C SER A 106 2.18 12.81 -7.84
N VAL A 107 1.85 13.48 -8.96
CA VAL A 107 2.84 13.94 -9.94
C VAL A 107 3.77 14.99 -9.33
N ASN A 108 3.20 15.95 -8.61
CA ASN A 108 3.99 17.01 -7.98
C ASN A 108 4.94 16.48 -6.90
N MET A 109 4.60 15.37 -6.24
CA MET A 109 5.45 14.74 -5.22
C MET A 109 6.66 14.01 -5.82
N ASN A 110 6.55 13.51 -7.06
CA ASN A 110 7.66 12.87 -7.78
C ASN A 110 8.63 13.87 -8.45
N HIS A 111 8.29 15.16 -8.46
CA HIS A 111 9.04 16.21 -9.16
C HIS A 111 9.91 17.08 -8.22
N HIS A 112 10.15 16.62 -6.98
CA HIS A 112 10.98 17.27 -5.97
C HIS A 112 12.07 16.32 -5.47
#